data_AF-A0A1B1UQC6-F1
#
_entry.id   AF-A0A1B1UQC6-F1
#
_cell.length_a   1.000
_cell.length_b   1.000
_cell.length_c   1.000
_cell.angle_alpha   90.00
_cell.angle_beta   90.00
_cell.angle_gamma   90.00
#
_symmetry.space_group_name_H-M   'P 1'
#
loop_
_entity.id
_entity.type
_entity.pdbx_description
1 polymer ?
#
loop_
_entity_poly.entity_id
_entity_poly.type
_entity_poly.pdbx_seq_one_letter_code
_entity_poly.pdbx_strand_id
1 'polypeptide(L)'
;MNLVNRTLEIDSETDERLREMARERGQDVAAVLAEAVALLDSVVDLAGPDIGEDRRRYDDFRQTRLAVPLDDVKAWVASWGSEDELPRPQPRKIG
;
A
#
# COMPACT_ATOMS: atom_id res chain seq x y z
N MET A 1 -2.92 -28.70 12.27
CA MET A 1 -2.93 -27.38 12.95
C MET A 1 -2.88 -27.63 14.45
N ASN A 2 -1.99 -26.95 15.16
CA ASN A 2 -2.00 -26.96 16.63
C ASN A 2 -2.97 -25.86 17.08
N LEU A 3 -4.10 -26.24 17.66
CA LEU A 3 -5.11 -25.30 18.17
C LEU A 3 -4.69 -24.84 19.58
N VAL A 4 -4.70 -23.52 19.80
CA VAL A 4 -4.41 -22.91 21.11
C VAL A 4 -5.59 -22.04 21.50
N ASN A 5 -6.19 -22.33 22.65
CA ASN A 5 -7.30 -21.54 23.19
C ASN A 5 -6.79 -20.48 24.16
N ARG A 6 -7.28 -19.25 24.00
CA ARG A 6 -6.95 -18.09 24.86
C ARG A 6 -8.24 -17.36 25.21
N THR A 7 -8.27 -16.76 26.39
CA THR A 7 -9.32 -15.83 26.83
C THR A 7 -8.81 -14.41 26.62
N LEU A 8 -9.64 -13.55 26.04
CA LEU A 8 -9.32 -12.15 25.76
C LEU A 8 -10.39 -11.28 26.42
N GLU A 9 -9.97 -10.15 26.98
CA GLU A 9 -10.87 -9.09 27.41
C GLU A 9 -11.03 -8.09 26.25
N ILE A 10 -12.28 -7.85 25.86
CA ILE A 10 -12.66 -6.87 24.84
C ILE A 10 -13.81 -6.03 25.39
N ASP A 11 -13.95 -4.81 24.89
CA ASP A 11 -15.11 -4.00 25.22
C ASP A 11 -16.40 -4.58 24.63
N SER A 12 -17.55 -4.20 25.20
CA SER A 12 -18.85 -4.74 24.81
C SER A 12 -19.25 -4.40 23.37
N GLU A 13 -18.85 -3.23 22.85
CA GLU A 13 -19.16 -2.82 21.48
C GLU A 13 -18.40 -3.73 20.48
N THR A 14 -17.15 -4.07 20.79
CA THR A 14 -16.35 -5.00 19.99
C THR A 14 -16.93 -6.42 20.02
N ASP A 15 -17.39 -6.93 21.16
CA ASP A 15 -18.06 -8.24 21.25
C ASP A 15 -19.35 -8.28 20.41
N GLU A 16 -20.18 -7.25 20.51
CA GLU A 16 -21.43 -7.14 19.72
C GLU A 16 -21.15 -7.18 18.22
N ARG A 17 -20.17 -6.39 17.75
CA ARG A 17 -19.73 -6.39 16.35
C ARG A 17 -19.20 -7.76 15.90
N LEU A 18 -18.40 -8.43 16.72
CA LEU A 18 -17.88 -9.77 16.41
C LEU A 18 -19.01 -10.80 16.27
N ARG A 19 -20.00 -10.77 17.16
CA ARG A 19 -21.16 -11.66 17.09
C ARG A 19 -22.03 -11.38 15.88
N GLU A 20 -22.20 -10.11 15.51
CA GLU A 20 -22.91 -9.74 14.29
C GLU A 20 -22.22 -10.29 13.05
N MET A 21 -20.91 -10.05 12.90
CA MET A 21 -20.12 -10.58 11.78
C MET A 21 -20.16 -12.11 11.72
N ALA A 22 -20.06 -12.80 12.85
CA ALA A 22 -20.15 -14.26 12.92
C ALA A 22 -21.51 -14.77 12.43
N ARG A 23 -22.60 -14.12 12.85
CA ARG A 23 -23.97 -14.44 12.41
C ARG A 23 -24.15 -14.20 10.91
N GLU A 24 -23.67 -13.08 10.38
CA GLU A 24 -23.76 -12.76 8.96
C GLU A 24 -23.00 -13.77 8.09
N ARG A 25 -21.85 -14.24 8.56
CA ARG A 25 -21.00 -15.21 7.85
C ARG A 25 -21.36 -16.67 8.11
N GLY A 26 -22.28 -16.95 9.05
CA GLY A 26 -22.59 -18.30 9.47
C GLY A 26 -21.40 -19.04 10.11
N GLN A 27 -20.49 -18.30 10.73
CA GLN A 27 -19.25 -18.79 11.34
C GLN A 27 -19.31 -18.65 12.86
N ASP A 28 -18.40 -19.32 13.56
CA ASP A 28 -18.17 -19.03 14.98
C ASP A 28 -17.31 -17.77 15.16
N VAL A 29 -17.43 -17.13 16.32
CA VAL A 29 -16.71 -15.88 16.63
C VAL A 29 -15.19 -16.07 16.60
N ALA A 30 -14.69 -17.26 16.97
CA ALA A 30 -13.25 -17.53 16.97
C ALA A 30 -12.70 -17.66 15.54
N ALA A 31 -13.47 -18.20 14.59
CA ALA A 31 -13.14 -18.28 13.18
C ALA A 31 -13.10 -16.88 12.55
N VAL A 32 -14.07 -16.02 12.86
CA VAL A 32 -14.06 -14.61 12.43
C VAL A 32 -12.84 -13.86 12.99
N LEU A 33 -12.52 -14.06 14.27
CA LEU A 33 -11.34 -13.46 14.89
C LEU A 33 -10.04 -13.97 14.24
N ALA A 34 -9.94 -15.28 13.99
CA ALA A 34 -8.77 -15.87 13.34
C ALA A 34 -8.56 -15.35 11.92
N GLU A 35 -9.64 -15.20 11.13
CA GLU A 35 -9.58 -14.57 9.81
C GLU A 35 -9.14 -13.10 9.91
N ALA A 36 -9.67 -12.34 10.86
CA ALA A 36 -9.30 -10.94 11.05
C ALA A 36 -7.80 -10.79 11.41
N VAL A 37 -7.26 -11.65 12.28
CA VAL A 37 -5.83 -11.67 12.59
C VAL A 37 -5.00 -12.07 11.36
N ALA A 38 -5.42 -13.09 10.61
CA ALA A 38 -4.74 -13.48 9.38
C ALA A 38 -4.74 -12.35 8.32
N LEU A 39 -5.80 -11.54 8.28
CA LEU A 39 -5.83 -10.34 7.42
C LEU A 39 -4.82 -9.29 7.87
N LEU A 40 -4.63 -9.08 9.16
CA LEU A 40 -3.60 -8.16 9.67
C LEU A 40 -2.19 -8.62 9.28
N ASP A 41 -1.91 -9.93 9.32
CA ASP A 41 -0.63 -10.48 8.82
C ASP A 41 -0.49 -10.36 7.30
N SER A 42 -1.60 -10.28 6.56
CA SER A 42 -1.62 -10.07 5.11
C SER A 42 -1.52 -8.60 4.70
N VAL A 43 -1.75 -7.67 5.63
CA VAL A 43 -1.39 -6.26 5.43
C VAL A 43 0.13 -6.24 5.47
N VAL A 44 0.74 -6.36 4.29
CA VAL A 44 2.10 -5.90 4.08
C VAL A 44 2.17 -4.54 4.75
N ASP A 45 3.05 -4.41 5.73
CA ASP A 45 3.46 -3.13 6.28
C ASP A 45 4.12 -2.38 5.12
N LEU A 46 3.27 -1.82 4.24
CA LEU A 46 3.61 -0.84 3.24
C LEU A 46 4.08 0.30 4.12
N ALA A 47 5.39 0.30 4.43
CA ALA A 47 6.07 1.41 5.03
C ALA A 47 5.46 2.64 4.35
N GLY A 48 4.71 3.41 5.13
CA GLY A 48 3.91 4.51 4.59
C GLY A 48 4.79 5.37 3.70
N PRO A 49 4.21 6.14 2.76
CA PRO A 49 4.99 6.90 1.80
C PRO A 49 6.17 7.62 2.48
N ASP A 50 7.38 7.47 1.97
CA ASP A 50 8.57 8.12 2.55
C ASP A 50 8.51 9.63 2.27
N ILE A 51 7.78 10.34 3.15
CA ILE A 51 7.61 11.79 3.09
C ILE A 51 8.96 12.51 3.17
N GLY A 52 9.95 11.90 3.84
CA GLY A 52 11.31 12.43 3.92
C GLY A 52 11.99 12.42 2.56
N GLU A 53 11.86 11.33 1.79
CA GLU A 53 12.34 11.25 0.42
C GLU A 53 11.65 12.26 -0.50
N ASP A 54 10.32 12.35 -0.43
CA ASP A 54 9.55 13.29 -1.26
C ASP A 54 9.97 14.74 -1.01
N ARG A 55 10.19 15.12 0.26
CA ARG A 55 10.70 16.45 0.62
C ARG A 55 12.06 16.71 0.00
N ARG A 56 13.01 15.77 0.11
CA ARG A 56 14.37 15.91 -0.45
C ARG A 56 14.32 16.13 -1.97
N ARG A 57 13.52 15.33 -2.69
CA ARG A 57 13.36 15.45 -4.15
C ARG A 57 12.72 16.77 -4.56
N TYR A 58 11.74 17.25 -3.79
CA TYR A 58 11.10 18.54 -4.04
C TYR A 58 12.07 19.73 -3.83
N ASP A 59 12.85 19.69 -2.76
CA ASP A 59 13.82 20.76 -2.47
C ASP A 59 14.94 20.79 -3.52
N ASP A 60 15.44 19.64 -3.96
CA ASP A 60 16.40 19.54 -5.08
C ASP A 60 15.82 20.13 -6.38
N PHE A 61 14.58 19.79 -6.72
CA PHE A 61 13.90 20.38 -7.88
C PHE A 61 13.79 21.90 -7.78
N ARG A 62 13.46 22.45 -6.59
CA ARG A 62 13.37 23.90 -6.40
C ARG A 62 14.71 24.61 -6.65
N GLN A 63 15.83 23.94 -6.39
CA GLN A 63 17.18 24.50 -6.61
C GLN A 63 17.65 24.31 -8.06
N THR A 64 17.52 23.10 -8.60
CA THR A 64 18.12 22.72 -9.88
C THR A 64 17.23 22.99 -11.08
N ARG A 65 15.90 22.99 -10.85
CA ARG A 65 14.85 22.99 -11.88
C ARG A 65 14.99 21.83 -12.88
N LEU A 66 15.69 20.77 -12.50
CA LEU A 66 15.82 19.56 -13.31
C LEU A 66 14.58 18.69 -13.13
N ALA A 67 13.88 18.43 -14.23
CA ALA A 67 12.74 17.52 -14.26
C ALA A 67 12.70 16.77 -15.59
N VAL A 68 11.99 15.66 -15.61
CA VAL A 68 11.65 14.98 -16.86
C VAL A 68 10.32 15.53 -17.37
N PRO A 69 10.24 16.10 -18.58
CA PRO A 69 8.98 16.56 -19.15
C PRO A 69 7.96 15.43 -19.30
N LEU A 70 6.69 15.73 -19.07
CA LEU A 70 5.62 14.73 -19.09
C LEU A 70 5.52 14.01 -20.43
N ASP A 71 5.72 14.72 -21.55
CA ASP A 71 5.61 14.12 -22.89
C ASP A 71 6.72 13.11 -23.15
N ASP A 72 7.94 13.35 -22.65
CA ASP A 72 9.03 12.39 -22.74
C ASP A 72 8.71 11.12 -21.93
N VAL A 73 8.12 11.26 -20.74
CA VAL A 73 7.69 10.11 -19.93
C VAL A 73 6.60 9.31 -20.65
N LYS A 74 5.62 9.99 -21.25
CA LYS A 74 4.54 9.34 -22.01
C LYS A 74 5.08 8.58 -23.21
N ALA A 75 5.97 9.19 -23.99
CA ALA A 75 6.60 8.55 -25.13
C ALA A 75 7.39 7.30 -24.70
N TRP A 76 8.16 7.42 -23.62
CA TRP A 76 8.91 6.30 -23.06
C TRP A 76 8.01 5.15 -22.63
N VAL A 77 6.98 5.40 -21.82
CA VAL A 77 6.03 4.38 -21.36
C VAL A 77 5.28 3.74 -22.53
N ALA A 78 4.90 4.53 -23.54
CA ALA A 78 4.21 4.02 -24.73
C ALA A 78 5.09 3.09 -25.59
N SER A 79 6.41 3.22 -25.49
CA SER A 79 7.36 2.41 -26.26
C SER A 79 7.71 1.07 -25.61
N TRP A 80 7.33 0.85 -24.34
CA TRP A 80 7.68 -0.38 -23.62
C TRP A 80 7.12 -1.63 -24.29
N GLY A 81 7.99 -2.63 -24.46
CA GLY A 81 7.64 -3.89 -25.11
C GLY A 81 7.49 -3.81 -26.63
N SER A 82 7.90 -2.69 -27.25
CA SER A 82 8.01 -2.56 -28.71
C SER A 82 9.46 -2.74 -29.18
N GLU A 83 9.64 -2.95 -30.49
CA GLU A 83 10.98 -3.01 -31.10
C GLU A 83 11.71 -1.67 -31.02
N ASP A 84 10.97 -0.56 -30.89
CA ASP A 84 11.46 0.82 -30.79
C ASP A 84 11.41 1.34 -29.35
N GLU A 85 11.61 0.48 -28.35
CA GLU A 85 11.60 0.89 -26.94
C GLU A 85 12.63 2.00 -26.67
N LEU A 86 12.14 3.13 -26.17
CA LEU A 86 12.95 4.31 -25.90
C LEU A 86 13.74 4.14 -24.60
N PRO A 87 14.95 4.72 -24.48
CA PRO A 87 15.66 4.74 -23.22
C PRO A 87 14.92 5.61 -22.20
N ARG A 88 15.14 5.31 -20.91
CA ARG A 88 14.58 6.12 -19.83
C ARG A 88 15.00 7.59 -19.99
N PRO A 89 14.05 8.53 -20.03
CA PRO A 89 14.35 9.94 -20.23
C PRO A 89 15.09 10.52 -19.02
N GLN A 90 16.05 11.40 -19.30
CA GLN A 90 16.90 12.02 -18.28
C GLN A 90 16.35 13.39 -17.87
N PRO A 91 16.51 13.80 -16.60
CA PRO A 91 16.12 15.13 -16.15
C PRO A 91 16.84 16.22 -16.94
N ARG A 92 16.11 17.26 -17.35
CA ARG A 92 16.65 18.48 -17.96
C ARG A 92 16.04 19.72 -17.31
N LYS A 93 16.69 20.87 -17.45
CA LYS A 93 16.16 22.12 -16.90
C LYS A 93 14.82 22.42 -17.57
N ILE A 94 13.80 22.65 -16.74
CA ILE A 94 12.49 23.13 -17.19
C ILE A 94 12.32 24.59 -16.80
N GLY A 95 11.89 25.40 -17.77
CA GLY A 95 11.56 26.81 -17.60
C GLY A 95 10.27 26.96 -16.81
#